data_AF-A0A8H3LKS8-F1
#
_entry.id   AF-A0A8H3LKS8-F1
#
_cell.length_a   1.000
_cell.length_b   1.000
_cell.length_c   1.000
_cell.angle_alpha   90.00
_cell.angle_beta   90.00
_cell.angle_gamma   90.00
#
_symmetry.space_group_name_H-M   'P 1'
#
loop_
_entity.id
_entity.type
_entity.pdbx_description
1 polymer ?
#
loop_
_entity_poly.entity_id
_entity_poly.type
_entity_poly.pdbx_seq_one_letter_code
_entity_poly.pdbx_strand_id
1 'polypeptide(L)'
;MMIEHGFASREIAAKIGCKNHTTILRLKKKRLANRECSTTISLTKSLQVNENIEISADTICRILRKNGLVSRVKCKKPLLSKKHRVKQLNFAKRIDGGLNAEFYRQILDEDLMKTLQYYELNVSDIVFQQDNDPRHTAILTKQWFDDNNVEVLPWLPQSPDLNPIEHLWNDVNCQLRVLDIEIRGKESLWEHISQIWNEMALETCTKLIKIMLERIQDVINTKGGYTRW
;
A
#
# COMPACT_ATOMS: atom_id res chain seq x y z
N MET A 1 -11.01 -28.03 23.56
CA MET A 1 -11.43 -27.43 24.86
C MET A 1 -12.71 -28.11 25.37
N MET A 2 -12.60 -28.94 26.43
CA MET A 2 -13.61 -29.72 27.17
C MET A 2 -14.60 -30.63 26.42
N ILE A 3 -15.02 -30.34 25.19
CA ILE A 3 -15.89 -31.22 24.39
C ILE A 3 -15.07 -32.37 23.77
N GLU A 4 -13.82 -32.12 23.40
CA GLU A 4 -12.87 -33.15 22.93
C GLU A 4 -12.46 -34.14 24.04
N HIS A 5 -12.84 -33.87 25.30
CA HIS A 5 -12.60 -34.73 26.45
C HIS A 5 -13.92 -35.34 26.98
N GLY A 6 -15.01 -35.30 26.19
CA GLY A 6 -16.25 -36.03 26.49
C GLY A 6 -17.22 -35.38 27.48
N PHE A 7 -16.99 -34.13 27.90
CA PHE A 7 -17.90 -33.46 28.85
C PHE A 7 -19.21 -33.01 28.17
N ALA A 8 -20.33 -33.20 28.86
CA ALA A 8 -21.64 -32.79 28.39
C ALA A 8 -21.77 -31.24 28.43
N SER A 9 -22.48 -30.67 27.46
CA SER A 9 -22.66 -29.21 27.30
C SER A 9 -23.17 -28.48 28.56
N ARG A 10 -23.88 -29.19 29.42
CA ARG A 10 -24.42 -28.73 30.70
C ARG A 10 -23.36 -28.63 31.80
N GLU A 11 -22.36 -29.50 31.81
CA GLU A 11 -21.22 -29.47 32.77
C GLU A 11 -20.27 -28.32 32.46
N ILE A 12 -20.10 -28.03 31.17
CA ILE A 12 -19.29 -26.91 30.69
C ILE A 12 -19.95 -25.56 31.07
N ALA A 13 -21.29 -25.47 31.00
CA ALA A 13 -22.03 -24.29 31.39
C ALA A 13 -21.91 -23.98 32.90
N ALA A 14 -21.95 -25.02 33.74
CA ALA A 14 -21.77 -24.91 35.20
C ALA A 14 -20.36 -24.44 35.58
N LYS A 15 -19.30 -24.98 34.94
CA LYS A 15 -17.90 -24.60 35.21
C LYS A 15 -17.54 -23.16 34.83
N ILE A 16 -18.31 -22.54 33.95
CA ILE A 16 -18.07 -21.18 33.44
C ILE A 16 -19.09 -20.18 34.03
N GLY A 17 -20.02 -20.64 34.88
CA GLY A 17 -21.00 -19.79 35.58
C GLY A 17 -22.13 -19.25 34.68
N CYS A 18 -22.40 -19.88 33.54
CA CYS A 18 -23.38 -19.38 32.57
C CYS A 18 -24.70 -20.14 32.68
N LYS A 19 -25.80 -19.44 33.02
CA LYS A 19 -27.09 -20.05 33.36
C LYS A 19 -27.82 -20.71 32.17
N ASN A 20 -27.52 -20.33 30.93
CA ASN A 20 -28.20 -20.88 29.74
C ASN A 20 -27.20 -21.35 28.67
N HIS A 21 -27.09 -22.67 28.52
CA HIS A 21 -26.16 -23.39 27.65
C HIS A 21 -26.53 -23.34 26.15
N THR A 22 -27.77 -22.95 25.83
CA THR A 22 -28.37 -22.96 24.49
C THR A 22 -27.87 -21.81 23.62
N THR A 23 -27.66 -20.62 24.17
CA THR A 23 -27.18 -19.43 23.43
C THR A 23 -25.76 -19.63 22.86
N ILE A 24 -24.87 -20.27 23.62
CA ILE A 24 -23.47 -20.50 23.21
C ILE A 24 -23.42 -21.53 22.06
N LEU A 25 -24.21 -22.60 22.14
CA LEU A 25 -24.34 -23.60 21.06
C LEU A 25 -24.99 -22.99 19.80
N ARG A 26 -25.98 -22.10 19.97
CA ARG A 26 -26.67 -21.42 18.86
C ARG A 26 -25.75 -20.44 18.13
N LEU A 27 -24.90 -19.70 18.86
CA LEU A 27 -23.87 -18.84 18.28
C LEU A 27 -22.80 -19.63 17.52
N LYS A 28 -22.40 -20.80 18.03
CA LYS A 28 -21.50 -21.72 17.31
C LYS A 28 -22.14 -22.23 16.01
N LYS A 29 -23.42 -22.60 16.03
CA LYS A 29 -24.18 -23.09 14.86
C LYS A 29 -24.41 -21.98 13.82
N LYS A 30 -24.77 -20.76 14.25
CA LYS A 30 -24.97 -19.59 13.37
C LYS A 30 -23.68 -19.16 12.67
N ARG A 31 -22.53 -19.30 13.34
CA ARG A 31 -21.20 -18.99 12.78
C ARG A 31 -20.71 -20.01 11.75
N LEU A 32 -21.05 -21.29 11.94
CA LEU A 32 -20.76 -22.38 11.00
C LEU A 32 -21.71 -22.38 9.80
N ALA A 33 -22.98 -22.00 9.98
CA ALA A 33 -24.01 -22.07 8.94
C ALA A 33 -24.02 -20.86 7.98
N ASN A 34 -23.84 -19.62 8.45
CA ASN A 34 -24.21 -18.45 7.65
C ASN A 34 -23.06 -17.60 7.10
N ARG A 35 -21.80 -17.78 7.51
CA ARG A 35 -20.68 -16.85 7.18
C ARG A 35 -20.97 -15.35 7.50
N GLU A 36 -22.01 -15.05 8.28
CA GLU A 36 -22.64 -13.72 8.32
C GLU A 36 -22.10 -12.73 9.35
N CYS A 37 -21.05 -13.05 10.09
CA CYS A 37 -20.41 -12.06 10.96
C CYS A 37 -18.90 -12.12 10.80
N SER A 38 -18.38 -11.21 9.96
CA SER A 38 -16.95 -11.09 9.66
C SER A 38 -16.17 -10.38 10.77
N THR A 39 -16.84 -9.58 11.61
CA THR A 39 -16.20 -8.74 12.64
C THR A 39 -16.88 -8.83 14.00
N THR A 40 -16.12 -8.60 15.07
CA THR A 40 -16.60 -8.60 16.46
C THR A 40 -17.72 -7.57 16.68
N ILE A 41 -17.64 -6.41 16.02
CA ILE A 41 -18.64 -5.35 16.11
C ILE A 41 -19.99 -5.79 15.53
N SER A 42 -19.96 -6.52 14.40
CA SER A 42 -21.17 -7.10 13.79
C SER A 42 -21.79 -8.16 14.71
N LEU A 43 -20.97 -8.97 15.39
CA LEU A 43 -21.45 -9.92 16.40
C LEU A 43 -22.12 -9.23 17.59
N THR A 44 -21.51 -8.18 18.14
CA THR A 44 -22.08 -7.41 19.25
C THR A 44 -23.48 -6.87 18.92
N LYS A 45 -23.61 -6.20 17.76
CA LYS A 45 -24.90 -5.66 17.31
C LYS A 45 -25.94 -6.76 17.10
N SER A 46 -25.53 -7.91 16.57
CA SER A 46 -26.44 -9.04 16.35
C SER A 46 -26.98 -9.66 17.64
N LEU A 47 -26.17 -9.64 18.72
CA LEU A 47 -26.53 -10.18 20.04
C LEU A 47 -27.48 -9.24 20.78
N GLN A 48 -27.24 -7.93 20.66
CA GLN A 48 -28.11 -6.90 21.22
C GLN A 48 -29.49 -6.92 20.56
N VAL A 49 -29.56 -7.01 19.23
CA VAL A 49 -30.85 -6.98 18.49
C VAL A 49 -31.67 -8.27 18.66
N ASN A 50 -31.04 -9.45 18.66
CA ASN A 50 -31.78 -10.71 18.62
C ASN A 50 -32.05 -11.32 20.01
N GLU A 51 -31.22 -11.03 21.01
CA GLU A 51 -31.33 -11.66 22.34
C GLU A 51 -31.36 -10.63 23.48
N ASN A 52 -31.39 -9.33 23.16
CA ASN A 52 -31.45 -8.22 24.12
C ASN A 52 -30.32 -8.24 25.18
N ILE A 53 -29.15 -8.78 24.78
CA ILE A 53 -27.98 -8.88 25.66
C ILE A 53 -26.97 -7.80 25.28
N GLU A 54 -26.75 -6.86 26.20
CA GLU A 54 -25.78 -5.77 26.02
C GLU A 54 -24.40 -6.22 26.52
N ILE A 55 -23.45 -6.39 25.59
CA ILE A 55 -22.09 -6.87 25.90
C ILE A 55 -21.08 -6.01 25.13
N SER A 56 -19.96 -5.66 25.77
CA SER A 56 -18.88 -4.95 25.08
C SER A 56 -18.14 -5.83 24.06
N ALA A 57 -17.65 -5.22 22.97
CA ALA A 57 -16.86 -5.92 21.95
C ALA A 57 -15.61 -6.59 22.55
N ASP A 58 -15.00 -6.00 23.58
CA ASP A 58 -13.84 -6.57 24.27
C ASP A 58 -14.15 -7.86 25.02
N THR A 59 -15.36 -7.95 25.60
CA THR A 59 -15.81 -9.16 26.29
C THR A 59 -16.00 -10.30 25.28
N ILE A 60 -16.55 -9.98 24.10
CA ILE A 60 -16.68 -10.94 22.99
C ILE A 60 -15.29 -11.36 22.50
N CYS A 61 -14.38 -10.43 22.24
CA CYS A 61 -13.00 -10.73 21.84
C CYS A 61 -12.28 -11.64 22.84
N ARG A 62 -12.41 -11.37 24.15
CA ARG A 62 -11.83 -12.20 25.21
C ARG A 62 -12.40 -13.62 25.21
N ILE A 63 -13.72 -13.77 25.11
CA ILE A 63 -14.39 -15.08 25.06
C ILE A 63 -13.97 -15.85 23.81
N LEU A 64 -13.89 -15.18 22.65
CA LEU A 64 -13.47 -15.81 21.40
C LEU A 64 -12.02 -16.32 21.48
N ARG A 65 -11.08 -15.50 22.00
CA ARG A 65 -9.68 -15.92 22.21
C ARG A 65 -9.57 -17.07 23.21
N LYS A 66 -10.30 -17.01 24.34
CA LYS A 66 -10.35 -18.09 25.34
C LYS A 66 -10.83 -19.42 24.75
N ASN A 67 -11.68 -19.38 23.72
CA ASN A 67 -12.17 -20.54 22.99
C ASN A 67 -11.32 -20.90 21.75
N GLY A 68 -10.11 -20.33 21.61
CA GLY A 68 -9.18 -20.63 20.51
C GLY A 68 -9.52 -19.97 19.17
N LEU A 69 -10.50 -19.07 19.13
CA LEU A 69 -10.88 -18.34 17.92
C LEU A 69 -10.11 -17.02 17.86
N VAL A 70 -9.14 -16.96 16.94
CA VAL A 70 -8.34 -15.76 16.66
C VAL A 70 -8.75 -15.12 15.34
N SER A 71 -8.63 -13.80 15.27
CA SER A 71 -8.82 -13.07 14.01
C SER A 71 -7.77 -13.51 12.98
N ARG A 72 -8.21 -13.81 11.76
CA ARG A 72 -7.31 -14.02 10.61
C ARG A 72 -7.67 -13.03 9.51
N VAL A 73 -6.65 -12.41 8.92
CA VAL A 73 -6.80 -11.59 7.71
C VAL A 73 -6.98 -12.53 6.53
N LYS A 74 -8.03 -12.31 5.73
CA LYS A 74 -8.25 -13.07 4.50
C LYS A 74 -7.14 -12.72 3.51
N CYS A 75 -6.39 -13.71 3.05
CA CYS A 75 -5.36 -13.48 2.04
C CYS A 75 -6.00 -13.01 0.72
N LYS A 76 -5.49 -11.91 0.14
CA LYS A 76 -5.82 -11.53 -1.24
C LYS A 76 -5.23 -12.59 -2.17
N LYS A 77 -6.08 -13.25 -2.97
CA LYS A 77 -5.64 -14.20 -3.98
C LYS A 77 -5.28 -13.44 -5.27
N PRO A 78 -4.30 -13.91 -6.04
CA PRO A 78 -3.55 -15.15 -5.85
C PRO A 78 -2.48 -15.06 -4.74
N LEU A 79 -2.31 -16.17 -4.00
CA LEU A 79 -1.25 -16.31 -2.99
C LEU A 79 0.10 -16.43 -3.69
N LEU A 80 0.88 -15.35 -3.72
CA LEU A 80 2.25 -15.39 -4.21
C LEU A 80 3.13 -16.14 -3.19
N SER A 81 3.67 -17.28 -3.58
CA SER A 81 4.70 -17.98 -2.80
C SER A 81 5.98 -17.12 -2.74
N LYS A 82 6.90 -17.41 -1.80
CA LYS A 82 8.24 -16.77 -1.79
C LYS A 82 8.92 -16.92 -3.16
N LYS A 83 8.81 -18.11 -3.78
CA LYS A 83 9.31 -18.40 -5.14
C LYS A 83 8.65 -17.51 -6.19
N HIS A 84 7.34 -17.29 -6.13
CA HIS A 84 6.63 -16.40 -7.07
C HIS A 84 7.03 -14.94 -6.89
N ARG A 85 7.20 -14.46 -5.66
CA ARG A 85 7.68 -13.10 -5.40
C ARG A 85 9.08 -12.87 -5.95
N VAL A 86 10.00 -13.81 -5.74
CA VAL A 86 11.36 -13.73 -6.31
C VAL A 86 11.32 -13.78 -7.84
N LYS A 87 10.52 -14.67 -8.43
CA LYS A 87 10.36 -14.73 -9.90
C LYS A 87 9.77 -13.45 -10.47
N GLN A 88 8.74 -12.90 -9.84
CA GLN A 88 8.14 -11.63 -10.28
C GLN A 88 9.09 -10.45 -10.09
N LEU A 89 9.84 -10.42 -8.99
CA LEU A 89 10.85 -9.41 -8.75
C LEU A 89 11.97 -9.48 -9.82
N ASN A 90 12.45 -10.68 -10.13
CA ASN A 90 13.46 -10.87 -11.18
C ASN A 90 12.92 -10.54 -12.57
N PHE A 91 11.65 -10.86 -12.84
CA PHE A 91 10.97 -10.47 -14.07
C PHE A 91 10.89 -8.95 -14.22
N ALA A 92 10.56 -8.23 -13.15
CA ALA A 92 10.41 -6.77 -13.15
C ALA A 92 11.74 -6.01 -13.20
N LYS A 93 12.86 -6.63 -12.77
CA LYS A 93 14.17 -5.96 -12.70
C LYS A 93 14.84 -5.90 -14.06
N ARG A 94 14.79 -4.75 -14.75
CA ARG A 94 15.66 -4.42 -15.90
C ARG A 94 17.09 -4.12 -15.52
N ILE A 95 17.27 -3.49 -14.37
CA ILE A 95 18.57 -3.18 -13.79
C ILE A 95 19.02 -4.39 -12.95
N ASP A 96 20.05 -5.09 -13.43
CA ASP A 96 20.67 -6.18 -12.68
C ASP A 96 21.35 -5.63 -11.40
N GLY A 97 21.22 -6.36 -10.29
CA GLY A 97 21.72 -5.90 -8.97
C GLY A 97 20.80 -4.95 -8.21
N GLY A 98 19.86 -4.28 -8.89
CA GLY A 98 18.93 -3.32 -8.30
C GLY A 98 19.53 -1.92 -8.12
N LEU A 99 18.67 -0.90 -8.00
CA LEU A 99 19.10 0.49 -7.80
C LEU A 99 19.65 0.66 -6.37
N ASN A 100 20.95 0.86 -6.26
CA ASN A 100 21.66 1.27 -5.03
C ASN A 100 22.07 2.76 -5.12
N ALA A 101 22.67 3.33 -4.08
CA ALA A 101 23.05 4.74 -4.07
C ALA A 101 24.12 5.09 -5.11
N GLU A 102 25.07 4.18 -5.39
CA GLU A 102 26.11 4.38 -6.40
C GLU A 102 25.52 4.44 -7.81
N PHE A 103 24.63 3.51 -8.13
CA PHE A 103 23.93 3.48 -9.40
C PHE A 103 22.99 4.68 -9.56
N TYR A 104 22.35 5.12 -8.47
CA TYR A 104 21.57 6.35 -8.48
C TYR A 104 22.45 7.58 -8.79
N ARG A 105 23.63 7.69 -8.17
CA ARG A 105 24.60 8.75 -8.51
C ARG A 105 25.01 8.69 -9.98
N GLN A 106 25.24 7.49 -10.52
CA GLN A 106 25.56 7.33 -11.94
C GLN A 106 24.44 7.87 -12.84
N ILE A 107 23.17 7.59 -12.52
CA ILE A 107 22.01 8.14 -13.24
C ILE A 107 21.99 9.67 -13.17
N LEU A 108 22.29 10.27 -12.00
CA LEU A 108 22.39 11.72 -11.88
C LEU A 108 23.55 12.30 -12.73
N ASP A 109 24.70 11.66 -12.69
CA ASP A 109 25.91 12.09 -13.41
C ASP A 109 25.74 12.01 -14.94
N GLU A 110 25.05 10.97 -15.41
CA GLU A 110 24.87 10.73 -16.84
C GLU A 110 23.55 11.28 -17.35
N ASP A 111 22.42 10.79 -16.84
CA ASP A 111 21.11 11.01 -17.45
C ASP A 111 20.55 12.39 -17.11
N LEU A 112 20.70 12.86 -15.87
CA LEU A 112 20.25 14.21 -15.50
C LEU A 112 21.08 15.27 -16.25
N MET A 113 22.41 15.12 -16.30
CA MET A 113 23.27 16.07 -17.03
C MET A 113 22.99 16.09 -18.53
N LYS A 114 22.80 14.92 -19.17
CA LYS A 114 22.35 14.85 -20.57
C LYS A 114 20.97 15.49 -20.77
N THR A 115 20.05 15.33 -19.81
CA THR A 115 18.72 15.95 -19.86
C THR A 115 18.83 17.47 -19.83
N LEU A 116 19.64 18.04 -18.93
CA LEU A 116 19.87 19.48 -18.86
C LEU A 116 20.47 20.01 -20.17
N GLN A 117 21.46 19.31 -20.71
CA GLN A 117 22.07 19.66 -21.99
C GLN A 117 21.05 19.63 -23.14
N TYR A 118 20.20 18.61 -23.20
CA TYR A 118 19.18 18.45 -24.23
C TYR A 118 18.15 19.59 -24.22
N TYR A 119 17.73 20.04 -23.04
CA TYR A 119 16.80 21.15 -22.88
C TYR A 119 17.46 22.53 -22.83
N GLU A 120 18.78 22.60 -23.01
CA GLU A 120 19.57 23.84 -22.92
C GLU A 120 19.39 24.58 -21.57
N LEU A 121 19.24 23.82 -20.49
CA LEU A 121 19.08 24.34 -19.13
C LEU A 121 20.40 24.29 -18.37
N ASN A 122 20.64 25.29 -17.53
CA ASN A 122 21.72 25.24 -16.54
C ASN A 122 21.21 24.70 -15.22
N VAL A 123 22.15 24.25 -14.38
CA VAL A 123 21.83 23.79 -13.03
C VAL A 123 21.15 24.88 -12.20
N SER A 124 21.51 26.15 -12.40
CA SER A 124 20.90 27.29 -11.72
C SER A 124 19.45 27.56 -12.11
N ASP A 125 18.99 26.99 -13.23
CA ASP A 125 17.64 27.22 -13.76
C ASP A 125 16.63 26.21 -13.20
N ILE A 126 17.10 25.22 -12.44
CA ILE A 126 16.29 24.10 -11.96
C ILE A 126 16.30 23.98 -10.44
N VAL A 127 15.19 23.46 -9.91
CA VAL A 127 15.11 22.90 -8.57
C VAL A 127 14.77 21.42 -8.72
N PHE A 128 15.66 20.56 -8.26
CA PHE A 128 15.50 19.11 -8.37
C PHE A 128 14.59 18.58 -7.28
N GLN A 129 13.58 17.78 -7.64
CA GLN A 129 12.68 17.14 -6.69
C GLN A 129 12.93 15.63 -6.65
N GLN A 130 13.08 15.10 -5.44
CA GLN A 130 13.15 13.66 -5.15
C GLN A 130 12.44 13.36 -3.83
N ASP A 131 12.07 12.10 -3.60
CA ASP A 131 11.53 11.65 -2.33
C ASP A 131 12.64 11.29 -1.32
N ASN A 132 12.23 10.93 -0.11
CA ASN A 132 13.16 10.58 0.98
C ASN A 132 13.58 9.10 0.97
N ASP A 133 13.69 8.46 -0.19
CA ASP A 133 14.22 7.10 -0.29
C ASP A 133 15.64 7.03 0.32
N PRO A 134 16.01 5.95 1.05
CA PRO A 134 17.35 5.78 1.60
C PRO A 134 18.50 5.98 0.60
N ARG A 135 18.27 5.71 -0.69
CA ARG A 135 19.26 5.89 -1.75
C ARG A 135 19.43 7.35 -2.13
N HIS A 136 18.35 8.12 -2.15
CA HIS A 136 18.36 9.55 -2.45
C HIS A 136 18.94 10.38 -1.30
N THR A 137 18.76 9.88 -0.07
CA THR A 137 19.25 10.52 1.16
C THR A 137 20.64 10.03 1.60
N ALA A 138 21.26 9.12 0.83
CA ALA A 138 22.59 8.60 1.08
C ALA A 138 23.64 9.72 1.03
N ILE A 139 24.71 9.59 1.80
CA ILE A 139 25.80 10.58 1.88
C ILE A 139 26.38 10.85 0.49
N LEU A 140 26.68 9.77 -0.26
CA LEU A 140 27.25 9.85 -1.60
C LEU A 140 26.36 10.61 -2.60
N THR A 141 25.03 10.49 -2.46
CA THR A 141 24.07 11.21 -3.30
C THR A 141 23.97 12.68 -2.91
N LYS A 142 23.94 12.98 -1.61
CA LYS A 142 23.95 14.37 -1.11
C LYS A 142 25.21 15.12 -1.54
N GLN A 143 26.37 14.48 -1.38
CA GLN A 143 27.66 15.03 -1.83
C GLN A 143 27.64 15.35 -3.32
N TRP A 144 27.07 14.48 -4.16
CA TRP A 144 26.97 14.78 -5.59
C TRP A 144 26.12 16.02 -5.88
N PHE A 145 24.99 16.21 -5.18
CA PHE A 145 24.18 17.43 -5.34
C PHE A 145 24.95 18.69 -4.90
N ASP A 146 25.69 18.60 -3.78
CA ASP A 146 26.52 19.69 -3.26
C ASP A 146 27.66 20.03 -4.24
N ASP A 147 28.38 19.03 -4.74
CA ASP A 147 29.51 19.20 -5.67
C ASP A 147 29.08 19.79 -7.03
N ASN A 148 27.84 19.49 -7.46
CA ASN A 148 27.28 19.99 -8.72
C ASN A 148 26.42 21.26 -8.55
N ASN A 149 26.30 21.81 -7.33
CA ASN A 149 25.47 22.97 -7.00
C ASN A 149 24.01 22.85 -7.45
N VAL A 150 23.46 21.64 -7.43
CA VAL A 150 22.05 21.39 -7.80
C VAL A 150 21.17 21.60 -6.58
N GLU A 151 20.25 22.56 -6.65
CA GLU A 151 19.29 22.80 -5.57
C GLU A 151 18.29 21.64 -5.49
N VAL A 152 18.16 21.03 -4.31
CA VAL A 152 17.20 19.94 -4.06
C VAL A 152 16.04 20.46 -3.21
N LEU A 153 14.82 20.28 -3.70
CA LEU A 153 13.60 20.65 -3.00
C LEU A 153 13.44 19.84 -1.70
N PRO A 154 13.28 20.47 -0.53
CA PRO A 154 12.98 19.76 0.70
C PRO A 154 11.66 18.98 0.59
N TRP A 155 11.69 17.69 0.93
CA TRP A 155 10.54 16.81 0.77
C TRP A 155 10.02 16.23 2.09
N LEU A 156 8.70 16.16 2.24
CA LEU A 156 8.06 15.57 3.41
C LEU A 156 8.10 14.03 3.37
N PRO A 157 8.39 13.35 4.49
CA PRO A 157 8.27 11.90 4.55
C PRO A 157 6.83 11.43 4.30
N GLN A 158 6.67 10.29 3.61
CA GLN A 158 5.37 9.63 3.40
C GLN A 158 4.31 10.50 2.69
N SER A 159 4.72 11.34 1.76
CA SER A 159 3.80 12.19 0.98
C SER A 159 3.78 11.81 -0.51
N PRO A 160 3.30 10.60 -0.87
CA PRO A 160 3.17 10.22 -2.28
C PRO A 160 2.17 11.11 -3.02
N ASP A 161 1.11 11.59 -2.35
CA ASP A 161 0.09 12.50 -2.89
C ASP A 161 0.72 13.78 -3.48
N LEU A 162 1.85 14.22 -2.91
CA LEU A 162 2.57 15.40 -3.37
C LEU A 162 3.52 15.10 -4.53
N ASN A 163 3.92 13.86 -4.78
CA ASN A 163 4.94 13.55 -5.78
C ASN A 163 4.32 13.51 -7.20
N PRO A 164 4.61 14.47 -8.10
CA PRO A 164 3.99 14.50 -9.42
C PRO A 164 4.32 13.26 -10.26
N ILE A 165 5.49 12.64 -10.07
CA ILE A 165 5.91 11.49 -10.87
C ILE A 165 5.09 10.24 -10.53
N GLU A 166 4.58 10.11 -9.30
CA GLU A 166 3.67 9.01 -8.92
C GLU A 166 2.35 9.11 -9.69
N HIS A 167 1.88 10.32 -9.94
CA HIS A 167 0.68 10.58 -10.74
C HIS A 167 0.91 10.22 -12.21
N LEU A 168 2.06 10.61 -12.78
CA LEU A 168 2.46 10.21 -14.13
C LEU A 168 2.53 8.68 -14.27
N TRP A 169 3.13 7.98 -13.30
CA TRP A 169 3.17 6.52 -13.31
C TRP A 169 1.79 5.89 -13.20
N ASN A 170 0.88 6.48 -12.43
CA ASN A 170 -0.50 6.03 -12.37
C ASN A 170 -1.21 6.20 -13.73
N ASP A 171 -0.98 7.30 -14.43
CA ASP A 171 -1.52 7.53 -15.77
C ASP A 171 -0.99 6.51 -16.79
N VAL A 172 0.32 6.22 -16.77
CA VAL A 172 0.92 5.15 -17.61
C VAL A 172 0.25 3.81 -17.32
N ASN A 173 0.08 3.48 -16.04
CA ASN A 173 -0.55 2.23 -15.60
C ASN A 173 -2.03 2.15 -16.03
N CYS A 174 -2.76 3.26 -16.02
CA CYS A 174 -4.13 3.32 -16.52
C CYS A 174 -4.17 3.10 -18.03
N GLN A 175 -3.31 3.77 -18.81
CA GLN A 175 -3.24 3.60 -20.26
C GLN A 175 -2.87 2.16 -20.65
N LEU A 176 -1.90 1.54 -19.96
CA LEU A 176 -1.55 0.14 -20.17
C LEU A 176 -2.74 -0.82 -19.97
N ARG A 177 -3.61 -0.55 -19.00
CA ARG A 177 -4.80 -1.38 -18.75
C ARG A 177 -5.87 -1.21 -19.82
N VAL A 178 -5.98 -0.02 -20.42
CA VAL A 178 -6.96 0.29 -21.47
C VAL A 178 -6.60 -0.38 -22.78
N LEU A 179 -5.31 -0.55 -23.07
CA LEU A 179 -4.83 -1.17 -24.31
C LEU A 179 -5.28 -2.64 -24.47
N ASP A 180 -5.68 -3.32 -23.39
CA ASP A 180 -6.12 -4.74 -23.39
C ASP A 180 -5.14 -5.70 -24.08
N ILE A 181 -3.84 -5.43 -23.96
CA ILE A 181 -2.77 -6.22 -24.58
C ILE A 181 -2.27 -7.29 -23.60
N GLU A 182 -2.12 -8.53 -24.08
CA GLU A 182 -1.38 -9.55 -23.35
C GLU A 182 0.12 -9.28 -23.40
N ILE A 183 0.65 -8.67 -22.35
CA ILE A 183 2.08 -8.39 -22.24
C ILE A 183 2.85 -9.68 -21.92
N ARG A 184 3.53 -10.23 -22.93
CA ARG A 184 4.29 -11.48 -22.82
C ARG A 184 5.78 -11.18 -22.77
N GLY A 185 6.29 -10.94 -21.57
CA GLY A 185 7.72 -10.72 -21.34
C GLY A 185 8.06 -9.29 -20.92
N LYS A 186 9.29 -9.13 -20.48
CA LYS A 186 9.83 -7.88 -19.94
C LYS A 186 10.12 -6.84 -21.02
N GLU A 187 10.66 -7.27 -22.17
CA GLU A 187 10.94 -6.35 -23.29
C GLU A 187 9.64 -5.79 -23.86
N SER A 188 8.64 -6.64 -24.10
CA SER A 188 7.32 -6.17 -24.53
C SER A 188 6.70 -5.19 -23.53
N LEU A 189 6.79 -5.46 -22.22
CA LEU A 189 6.33 -4.50 -21.20
C LEU A 189 7.05 -3.16 -21.32
N TRP A 190 8.37 -3.19 -21.51
CA TRP A 190 9.20 -2.00 -21.64
C TRP A 190 8.85 -1.18 -22.88
N GLU A 191 8.64 -1.83 -24.03
CA GLU A 191 8.26 -1.18 -25.28
C GLU A 191 6.95 -0.42 -25.12
N HIS A 192 5.90 -1.05 -24.55
CA HIS A 192 4.62 -0.40 -24.34
C HIS A 192 4.69 0.75 -23.33
N ILE A 193 5.43 0.57 -22.21
CA ILE A 193 5.66 1.66 -21.25
C ILE A 193 6.38 2.82 -21.93
N SER A 194 7.42 2.55 -22.72
CA SER A 194 8.22 3.56 -23.41
C SER A 194 7.38 4.31 -24.44
N GLN A 195 6.54 3.59 -25.18
CA GLN A 195 5.61 4.18 -26.14
C GLN A 195 4.64 5.14 -25.44
N ILE A 196 3.93 4.67 -24.41
CA ILE A 196 2.98 5.50 -23.65
C ILE A 196 3.68 6.72 -23.04
N TRP A 197 4.88 6.53 -22.49
CA TRP A 197 5.67 7.60 -21.91
C TRP A 197 6.03 8.67 -22.95
N ASN A 198 6.49 8.25 -24.13
CA ASN A 198 6.91 9.16 -25.21
C ASN A 198 5.73 9.84 -25.92
N GLU A 199 4.57 9.19 -25.96
CA GLU A 199 3.31 9.77 -26.48
C GLU A 199 2.63 10.69 -25.46
N MET A 200 3.11 10.73 -24.22
CA MET A 200 2.52 11.54 -23.17
C MET A 200 2.64 13.02 -23.49
N ALA A 201 1.49 13.67 -23.60
CA ALA A 201 1.40 15.08 -23.96
C ALA A 201 2.00 15.98 -22.87
N LEU A 202 2.79 16.99 -23.28
CA LEU A 202 3.43 17.96 -22.39
C LEU A 202 2.40 18.73 -21.53
N GLU A 203 1.18 18.89 -22.05
CA GLU A 203 0.05 19.48 -21.35
C GLU A 203 -0.30 18.71 -20.07
N THR A 204 -0.12 17.39 -20.05
CA THR A 204 -0.35 16.54 -18.86
C THR A 204 0.65 16.89 -17.77
N CYS A 205 1.94 16.92 -18.10
CA CYS A 205 3.00 17.32 -17.16
C CYS A 205 2.77 18.74 -16.64
N THR A 206 2.43 19.67 -17.52
CA THR A 206 2.16 21.08 -17.16
C THR A 206 0.98 21.21 -16.21
N LYS A 207 -0.11 20.46 -16.46
CA LYS A 207 -1.29 20.45 -15.56
C LYS A 207 -0.93 19.92 -14.18
N LEU A 208 -0.18 18.83 -14.09
CA LEU A 208 0.24 18.26 -12.81
C LEU A 208 1.08 19.25 -11.99
N ILE A 209 2.03 19.92 -12.63
CA ILE A 209 2.85 20.95 -11.97
C ILE A 209 1.98 22.13 -11.49
N LYS A 210 1.03 22.60 -12.30
CA LYS A 210 0.14 23.71 -11.91
C LYS A 210 -0.73 23.37 -10.70
N ILE A 211 -1.19 22.12 -10.61
CA ILE A 211 -2.07 21.65 -9.53
C ILE A 211 -1.29 21.46 -8.21
N MET A 212 0.05 21.41 -8.23
CA MET A 212 0.86 21.25 -7.01
C MET A 212 0.55 22.27 -5.93
N LEU A 213 0.29 23.53 -6.29
CA LEU A 213 -0.08 24.57 -5.34
C LEU A 213 -1.39 24.23 -4.61
N GLU A 214 -2.39 23.70 -5.33
CA GLU A 214 -3.65 23.25 -4.74
C GLU A 214 -3.44 22.05 -3.82
N ARG A 215 -2.58 21.09 -4.20
CA ARG A 215 -2.25 19.92 -3.37
C ARG A 215 -1.61 20.32 -2.05
N ILE A 216 -0.64 21.23 -2.12
CA ILE A 216 0.03 21.76 -0.93
C ILE A 216 -1.00 22.47 -0.04
N GLN A 217 -1.89 23.28 -0.62
CA GLN A 217 -2.94 23.94 0.14
C GLN A 217 -3.90 22.94 0.81
N ASP A 218 -4.26 21.86 0.12
CA ASP A 218 -5.09 20.78 0.69
C ASP A 218 -4.39 20.12 1.88
N VAL A 219 -3.07 19.82 1.78
CA VAL A 219 -2.27 19.27 2.90
C VAL A 219 -2.22 20.24 4.09
N ILE A 220 -2.08 21.54 3.84
CA ILE A 220 -2.10 22.57 4.89
C ILE A 220 -3.47 22.58 5.59
N ASN A 221 -4.55 22.54 4.80
CA ASN A 221 -5.92 22.55 5.31
C ASN A 221 -6.22 21.30 6.15
N THR A 222 -5.70 20.13 5.76
CA THR A 222 -5.81 18.88 6.52
C THR A 222 -4.80 18.76 7.66
N LYS A 223 -3.95 19.76 7.88
CA LYS A 223 -2.87 19.78 8.90
C LYS A 223 -1.94 18.57 8.78
N GLY A 224 -1.57 18.21 7.56
CA GLY A 224 -0.71 17.05 7.28
C GLY A 224 -1.45 15.71 7.24
N GLY A 225 -2.78 15.72 7.27
CA GLY A 225 -3.60 14.52 7.04
C GLY A 225 -3.71 14.14 5.57
N TYR A 226 -4.26 12.95 5.29
CA TYR A 226 -4.49 12.45 3.93
C TYR A 226 -5.33 13.41 3.09
N THR A 227 -4.97 13.52 1.80
CA THR A 227 -5.67 14.37 0.85
C THR A 227 -6.50 13.53 -0.13
N ARG A 228 -7.16 14.21 -1.09
CA ARG A 228 -7.93 13.57 -2.16
C ARG A 228 -7.09 13.11 -3.35
N TRP A 229 -5.80 13.46 -3.35
CA TRP A 229 -4.86 13.25 -4.45
C TRP A 229 -4.21 11.88 -4.36
#